data_AF-A0A4U9IV95-F1
#
_entry.id   AF-A0A4U9IV95-F1
#
_cell.length_a   1.000
_cell.length_b   1.000
_cell.length_c   1.000
_cell.angle_alpha   90.00
_cell.angle_beta   90.00
_cell.angle_gamma   90.00
#
_symmetry.space_group_name_H-M   'P 1'
#
loop_
_entity.id
_entity.type
_entity.pdbx_description
1 polymer ?
#
loop_
_entity_poly.entity_id
_entity_poly.type
_entity_poly.pdbx_seq_one_letter_code
_entity_poly.pdbx_strand_id
1 'polypeptide(L)'
;MLKWAGAAYLIWLGIQQWRAAGALDLNTLAQTQSRGRLFKRAVFVNLTNPKSIVFLAALFPQFIVPHQPQIMQYVVLGVTTIVVDIIVMIGYATLATRIATWIKGPRQMKALNKVFGSLFMLVGALLASARHA
;
A
#
# COMPACT_ATOMS: atom_id res chain seq x y z
N MET A 1 6.47 23.61 5.89
CA MET A 1 5.36 23.28 6.81
C MET A 1 4.80 21.87 6.58
N LEU A 2 4.37 21.52 5.37
CA LEU A 2 3.80 20.19 5.05
C LEU A 2 4.72 19.01 5.42
N LYS A 3 6.02 19.12 5.13
CA LYS A 3 7.05 18.12 5.49
C LYS A 3 7.09 17.82 7.00
N TRP A 4 7.12 18.86 7.82
CA TRP A 4 7.18 18.74 9.28
C TRP A 4 5.88 18.20 9.85
N ALA A 5 4.73 18.62 9.33
CA ALA A 5 3.43 18.06 9.70
C ALA A 5 3.33 16.57 9.36
N GLY A 6 3.79 16.16 8.17
CA GLY A 6 3.86 14.76 7.77
C GLY A 6 4.80 13.93 8.65
N ALA A 7 5.97 14.47 8.98
CA ALA A 7 6.92 13.81 9.87
C ALA A 7 6.35 13.60 11.29
N ALA A 8 5.73 14.63 11.87
CA ALA A 8 5.09 14.54 13.17
C ALA A 8 3.95 13.51 13.17
N TYR A 9 3.13 13.50 12.12
CA TYR A 9 2.03 12.54 11.96
C TYR A 9 2.54 11.09 11.87
N LEU A 10 3.60 10.83 11.09
CA LEU A 10 4.21 9.51 10.98
C LEU A 10 4.81 9.03 12.31
N ILE A 11 5.50 9.91 13.04
CA ILE A 11 6.03 9.59 14.36
C ILE A 11 4.89 9.26 15.33
N TRP A 12 3.82 10.07 15.32
CA TRP A 12 2.64 9.85 16.16
C TRP A 12 1.96 8.51 15.86
N LEU A 13 1.74 8.18 14.58
CA LEU A 13 1.23 6.86 14.15
C LEU A 13 2.17 5.73 14.59
N GLY A 14 3.48 5.93 14.47
CA GLY A 14 4.46 4.94 14.88
C GLY A 14 4.43 4.65 16.39
N ILE A 15 4.30 5.69 17.22
CA ILE A 15 4.11 5.55 18.68
C ILE A 15 2.79 4.85 18.99
N GLN A 16 1.70 5.23 18.31
CA GLN A 16 0.40 4.59 18.49
C GLN A 16 0.48 3.09 18.19
N GLN A 17 1.14 2.72 17.10
CA GLN A 17 1.32 1.32 16.73
C GLN A 17 2.22 0.57 17.71
N TRP A 18 3.29 1.19 18.19
CA TRP A 18 4.17 0.59 19.19
C TRP A 18 3.48 0.34 20.53
N ARG A 19 2.55 1.23 20.92
CA ARG A 19 1.74 1.13 22.15
C ARG A 19 0.51 0.23 22.01
N ALA A 20 0.13 -0.15 20.79
CA ALA A 20 -1.02 -1.01 20.55
C ALA A 20 -0.81 -2.39 21.19
N ALA A 21 -1.53 -2.63 22.29
CA ALA A 21 -1.47 -3.84 23.08
C ALA A 21 -2.38 -4.91 22.48
N GLY A 22 -1.81 -5.79 21.63
CA GLY A 22 -2.35 -7.13 21.36
C GLY A 22 -3.66 -7.22 20.56
N ALA A 23 -3.55 -7.89 19.40
CA ALA A 23 -4.62 -8.43 18.56
C ALA A 23 -5.84 -7.52 18.32
N LEU A 24 -5.77 -6.72 17.25
CA LEU A 24 -6.96 -6.60 16.41
C LEU A 24 -7.39 -8.04 16.10
N ASP A 25 -8.58 -8.43 16.56
CA ASP A 25 -9.09 -9.78 16.37
C ASP A 25 -9.41 -9.94 14.89
N LEU A 26 -8.41 -10.35 14.11
CA LEU A 26 -8.49 -10.53 12.66
C LEU A 26 -9.64 -11.48 12.29
N ASN A 27 -10.04 -12.37 13.19
CA ASN A 27 -11.19 -13.25 12.99
C ASN A 27 -12.52 -12.48 12.99
N THR A 28 -12.68 -11.45 13.82
CA THR A 28 -13.91 -10.62 13.83
C THR A 28 -14.05 -9.79 12.54
N LEU A 29 -12.93 -9.33 11.97
CA LEU A 29 -12.92 -8.61 10.69
C LEU A 29 -13.15 -9.53 9.48
N ALA A 30 -12.63 -10.76 9.52
CA ALA A 30 -12.82 -11.73 8.43
C ALA A 30 -14.24 -12.30 8.37
N GLN A 31 -14.94 -12.38 9.50
CA GLN A 31 -16.29 -12.95 9.59
C GLN A 31 -17.41 -11.97 9.12
N THR A 32 -17.12 -10.68 8.99
CA THR A 32 -18.15 -9.64 8.76
C THR A 32 -18.32 -9.20 7.30
N GLN A 33 -17.46 -9.65 6.37
CA GLN A 33 -17.49 -9.20 4.97
C GLN A 33 -17.31 -10.36 3.98
N SER A 34 -18.17 -10.43 2.96
CA SER A 34 -18.02 -11.43 1.90
C SER A 34 -16.76 -11.14 1.05
N ARG A 35 -16.07 -12.20 0.63
CA ARG A 35 -14.85 -12.12 -0.22
C ARG A 35 -15.05 -11.23 -1.45
N GLY A 36 -16.21 -11.32 -2.10
CA GLY A 36 -16.54 -10.49 -3.26
C GLY A 36 -16.69 -9.00 -2.92
N ARG A 37 -17.20 -8.65 -1.74
CA ARG A 37 -17.31 -7.25 -1.29
C ARG A 37 -15.92 -6.67 -0.98
N LEU A 38 -15.05 -7.45 -0.34
CA LEU A 38 -13.65 -7.06 -0.11
C LEU A 38 -12.89 -6.86 -1.42
N PHE A 39 -13.05 -7.76 -2.38
CA PHE A 39 -12.44 -7.63 -3.71
C PHE A 39 -12.90 -6.36 -4.42
N LYS A 40 -14.22 -6.12 -4.50
CA LYS A 40 -14.77 -4.89 -5.12
C LYS A 40 -14.25 -3.64 -4.41
N ARG A 41 -14.20 -3.63 -3.08
CA ARG A 41 -13.66 -2.51 -2.31
C ARG A 41 -12.18 -2.27 -2.63
N ALA A 42 -11.37 -3.32 -2.69
CA ALA A 42 -9.95 -3.23 -3.03
C ALA A 42 -9.74 -2.69 -4.46
N VAL A 43 -10.55 -3.16 -5.41
CA VAL A 43 -10.54 -2.66 -6.79
C VAL A 43 -10.92 -1.18 -6.83
N PHE A 44 -12.02 -0.79 -6.20
CA PHE A 44 -12.45 0.61 -6.16
C PHE A 44 -11.42 1.52 -5.52
N VAL A 45 -10.87 1.15 -4.36
CA VAL A 45 -9.85 1.94 -3.67
C VAL A 45 -8.59 2.11 -4.53
N ASN A 46 -8.18 1.09 -5.29
CA ASN A 46 -7.06 1.20 -6.21
C ASN A 46 -7.39 2.09 -7.43
N LEU A 47 -8.56 1.90 -8.04
CA LEU A 47 -9.00 2.69 -9.19
C LEU A 47 -9.21 4.17 -8.83
N THR A 48 -9.69 4.47 -7.63
CA THR A 48 -9.89 5.84 -7.15
C THR A 48 -8.64 6.46 -6.56
N ASN A 49 -7.49 5.80 -6.60
CA ASN A 49 -6.24 6.34 -6.09
C ASN A 49 -5.70 7.39 -7.09
N PRO A 50 -5.81 8.70 -6.80
CA PRO A 50 -5.39 9.73 -7.74
C PRO A 50 -3.89 9.68 -8.02
N LYS A 51 -3.10 9.14 -7.08
CA LYS A 51 -1.66 8.99 -7.26
C LYS A 51 -1.32 8.03 -8.41
N SER A 52 -2.04 6.91 -8.52
CA SER A 52 -1.84 5.94 -9.60
C SER A 52 -2.19 6.53 -10.95
N ILE A 53 -3.31 7.27 -11.03
CA ILE A 53 -3.74 7.94 -12.26
C ILE A 53 -2.70 8.97 -12.71
N VAL A 54 -2.24 9.84 -11.80
CA VAL A 54 -1.22 10.86 -12.10
C VAL A 54 0.09 10.21 -12.53
N PHE A 55 0.50 9.12 -11.88
CA PHE A 55 1.69 8.38 -12.26
C PHE A 55 1.58 7.78 -13.66
N LEU A 56 0.49 7.10 -13.97
CA LEU A 56 0.27 6.52 -15.31
C LEU A 56 0.18 7.61 -16.38
N ALA A 57 -0.49 8.72 -16.09
CA ALA A 57 -0.58 9.87 -17.01
C ALA A 57 0.80 10.50 -17.30
N ALA A 58 1.71 10.50 -16.33
CA ALA A 58 3.08 10.97 -16.52
C ALA A 58 3.99 9.94 -17.22
N LEU A 59 3.74 8.65 -16.98
CA LEU A 59 4.59 7.55 -17.45
C LEU A 59 4.23 7.10 -18.87
N PHE A 60 2.95 6.91 -19.18
CA PHE A 60 2.49 6.32 -20.44
C PHE A 60 2.93 7.10 -21.68
N PRO A 61 2.83 8.45 -21.72
CA PRO A 61 3.26 9.22 -22.89
C PRO A 61 4.73 9.02 -23.25
N GLN A 62 5.59 8.67 -22.29
CA GLN A 62 7.01 8.45 -22.51
C GLN A 62 7.30 7.18 -23.33
N PHE A 63 6.35 6.25 -23.39
CA PHE A 63 6.46 4.99 -24.12
C PHE A 63 5.68 4.96 -25.44
N ILE A 64 5.07 6.09 -25.83
CA ILE A 64 4.21 6.16 -27.01
C ILE A 64 4.95 6.82 -28.16
N VAL A 65 4.88 6.17 -29.32
CA VAL A 65 5.37 6.74 -30.58
C VAL A 65 4.26 7.59 -31.19
N PRO A 66 4.40 8.93 -31.27
CA PRO A 66 3.31 9.81 -31.67
C PRO A 66 2.82 9.59 -33.11
N HIS A 67 3.69 9.10 -33.99
CA HIS A 67 3.46 8.94 -35.43
C HIS A 67 2.83 7.58 -35.83
N GLN A 68 2.39 6.78 -34.85
CA GLN A 68 1.75 5.48 -35.06
C GLN A 68 0.33 5.46 -34.44
N PRO A 69 -0.53 4.47 -34.78
CA PRO A 69 -1.84 4.33 -34.15
C PRO A 69 -1.74 4.23 -32.62
N GLN A 70 -2.19 5.27 -31.92
CA GLN A 70 -1.97 5.41 -30.48
C GLN A 70 -2.90 4.52 -29.65
N ILE A 71 -4.11 4.23 -30.14
CA ILE A 71 -5.11 3.41 -29.42
C ILE A 71 -4.52 2.04 -29.07
N MET A 72 -3.87 1.37 -30.02
CA MET A 72 -3.29 0.04 -29.79
C MET A 72 -2.13 0.09 -28.80
N GLN A 73 -1.31 1.15 -28.83
CA GLN A 73 -0.21 1.32 -27.88
C GLN A 73 -0.74 1.52 -26.45
N TYR A 74 -1.77 2.36 -26.27
CA TYR A 74 -2.43 2.54 -24.97
C TYR A 74 -3.07 1.25 -24.45
N VAL A 75 -3.72 0.46 -25.33
CA VAL A 75 -4.31 -0.82 -24.95
C VAL A 75 -3.23 -1.79 -24.49
N VAL A 76 -2.13 -1.92 -25.24
CA VAL A 76 -1.00 -2.79 -24.85
C VAL A 76 -0.42 -2.34 -23.51
N LEU A 77 -0.07 -1.06 -23.35
CA LEU A 77 0.49 -0.52 -22.10
C LEU A 77 -0.46 -0.70 -20.91
N GLY A 78 -1.75 -0.45 -21.11
CA GLY A 78 -2.79 -0.62 -20.09
C GLY A 78 -2.92 -2.09 -19.67
N VAL A 79 -3.04 -3.01 -20.63
CA VAL A 79 -3.17 -4.44 -20.36
C VAL A 79 -1.91 -4.98 -19.68
N THR A 80 -0.71 -4.66 -20.17
CA THR A 80 0.53 -5.11 -19.53
C THR A 80 0.64 -4.61 -18.10
N THR A 81 0.27 -3.35 -17.86
CA THR A 81 0.27 -2.77 -16.50
C THR A 81 -0.71 -3.50 -15.59
N ILE A 82 -1.94 -3.76 -16.04
CA ILE A 82 -2.95 -4.49 -15.27
C ILE A 82 -2.48 -5.91 -14.95
N VAL A 83 -1.91 -6.63 -15.92
CA VAL A 83 -1.42 -8.01 -15.72
C VAL A 83 -0.30 -8.04 -14.70
N VAL A 84 0.68 -7.15 -14.81
CA VAL A 84 1.79 -7.06 -13.85
C VAL A 84 1.27 -6.71 -12.45
N ASP A 85 0.34 -5.75 -12.34
CA ASP A 85 -0.26 -5.36 -11.07
C ASP A 85 -0.99 -6.54 -10.41
N ILE A 86 -1.81 -7.29 -11.17
CA ILE A 86 -2.49 -8.49 -10.67
C ILE A 86 -1.49 -9.52 -10.14
N ILE A 87 -0.42 -9.81 -10.88
CA ILE A 87 0.60 -10.78 -10.47
C ILE A 87 1.26 -10.33 -9.16
N VAL A 88 1.66 -9.06 -9.08
CA VAL A 88 2.28 -8.48 -7.89
C VAL A 88 1.32 -8.51 -6.69
N MET A 89 0.06 -8.15 -6.89
CA MET A 89 -0.95 -8.09 -5.84
C MET A 89 -1.30 -9.49 -5.30
N ILE A 90 -1.36 -10.51 -6.17
CA ILE A 90 -1.51 -11.91 -5.78
C ILE A 90 -0.27 -12.36 -4.98
N GLY A 91 0.94 -11.98 -5.41
CA GLY A 91 2.18 -12.20 -4.67
C GLY A 91 2.11 -11.61 -3.25
N TYR A 92 1.68 -10.36 -3.11
CA TYR A 92 1.50 -9.75 -1.80
C TYR A 92 0.41 -10.43 -0.97
N ALA A 93 -0.73 -10.78 -1.56
CA ALA A 93 -1.84 -11.44 -0.85
C ALA A 93 -1.43 -12.83 -0.31
N THR A 94 -0.66 -13.59 -1.08
CA THR A 94 -0.14 -14.91 -0.66
C THR A 94 0.89 -14.77 0.45
N LEU A 95 1.84 -13.83 0.33
CA LEU A 95 2.80 -13.52 1.39
C LEU A 95 2.10 -13.05 2.68
N ALA A 96 1.12 -12.16 2.57
CA ALA A 96 0.34 -11.67 3.71
C ALA A 96 -0.41 -12.81 4.40
N THR A 97 -1.01 -13.72 3.62
CA THR A 97 -1.69 -14.91 4.18
C THR A 97 -0.69 -15.80 4.91
N ARG A 98 0.51 -16.01 4.36
CA ARG A 98 1.56 -16.80 5.02
C ARG A 98 2.02 -16.16 6.33
N ILE A 99 2.27 -14.87 6.33
CA ILE A 99 2.64 -14.10 7.53
C ILE A 99 1.52 -14.14 8.57
N ALA A 100 0.25 -14.00 8.15
CA ALA A 100 -0.91 -14.09 9.03
C ALA A 100 -0.98 -15.45 9.74
N THR A 101 -0.60 -16.56 9.08
CA THR A 101 -0.55 -17.87 9.77
C THR A 101 0.50 -17.95 10.87
N TRP A 102 1.51 -17.07 10.89
CA TRP A 102 2.52 -17.01 11.96
C TRP A 102 2.08 -16.09 13.10
N ILE A 103 1.19 -15.14 12.83
CA ILE A 103 0.66 -14.19 13.81
C ILE A 103 -0.57 -14.81 14.50
N LYS A 104 -0.35 -15.86 15.30
CA LYS A 104 -1.42 -16.55 16.04
C LYS A 104 -1.61 -16.06 17.47
N GLY A 105 -0.75 -15.17 17.97
CA GLY A 105 -0.72 -14.81 19.38
C GLY A 105 -0.37 -13.35 19.67
N PRO A 106 -0.62 -12.89 20.90
CA PRO A 106 -0.41 -11.50 21.31
C PRO A 106 1.06 -11.09 21.25
N ARG A 107 2.00 -12.03 21.44
CA ARG A 107 3.45 -11.76 21.35
C ARG A 107 3.87 -11.45 19.91
N GLN A 108 3.42 -12.25 18.94
CA GLN A 108 3.72 -12.05 17.52
C GLN A 108 3.07 -10.77 16.99
N MET A 109 1.82 -10.50 17.39
CA MET A 109 1.16 -9.25 17.02
C MET A 109 1.87 -8.02 17.62
N LYS A 110 2.35 -8.12 18.87
CA LYS A 110 3.15 -7.06 19.50
C LYS A 110 4.49 -6.85 18.78
N ALA A 111 5.14 -7.92 18.33
CA ALA A 111 6.36 -7.81 17.53
C ALA A 111 6.10 -7.12 16.18
N LEU A 112 5.03 -7.53 15.48
CA LEU A 112 4.61 -6.91 14.22
C LEU A 112 4.29 -5.41 14.39
N ASN A 113 3.53 -5.07 15.43
CA ASN A 113 3.20 -3.70 15.80
C ASN A 113 4.44 -2.85 16.10
N LYS A 114 5.44 -3.42 16.79
CA LYS A 114 6.73 -2.75 17.02
C LYS A 114 7.50 -2.53 15.71
N VAL A 115 7.52 -3.51 14.81
CA VAL A 115 8.19 -3.38 13.50
C VAL A 115 7.54 -2.25 12.69
N PHE A 116 6.21 -2.26 12.50
CA PHE A 116 5.53 -1.18 11.78
C PHE A 116 5.66 0.18 12.48
N GLY A 117 5.56 0.20 13.81
CA GLY A 117 5.75 1.42 14.60
C GLY A 117 7.15 2.01 14.45
N SER A 118 8.18 1.15 14.49
CA SER A 118 9.57 1.56 14.27
C SER A 118 9.80 2.07 12.86
N LEU A 119 9.19 1.44 11.84
CA LEU A 119 9.29 1.85 10.46
C LEU A 119 8.64 3.23 10.24
N PHE A 120 7.46 3.47 10.80
CA PHE A 120 6.82 4.78 10.71
C PHE A 120 7.62 5.88 11.40
N MET A 121 8.17 5.62 12.59
CA MET A 121 9.04 6.60 13.25
C MET A 121 10.32 6.85 12.46
N LEU A 122 10.94 5.81 11.88
CA LEU A 122 12.13 5.94 11.04
C LEU A 122 11.82 6.78 9.80
N VAL A 123 10.74 6.47 9.07
CA VAL A 123 10.33 7.23 7.89
C VAL A 123 9.97 8.67 8.27
N GLY A 124 9.31 8.90 9.41
CA GLY A 124 9.03 10.24 9.92
C GLY A 124 10.30 11.02 10.25
N ALA A 125 11.30 10.37 10.87
CA ALA A 125 12.60 10.98 11.17
C ALA A 125 13.39 11.29 9.89
N LEU A 126 13.42 10.36 8.93
CA LEU A 126 14.03 10.57 7.61
C LEU A 126 13.33 11.68 6.84
N LEU A 127 12.00 11.72 6.90
CA LEU A 127 11.21 12.78 6.28
C LEU A 127 11.53 14.12 6.95
N ALA A 128 11.75 14.20 8.26
CA ALA A 128 12.20 15.42 8.93
C ALA A 128 13.62 15.83 8.50
N SER A 129 14.54 14.85 8.33
CA SER A 129 15.93 15.11 7.98
C SER A 129 16.16 15.39 6.49
N ALA A 130 15.25 14.99 5.60
CA ALA A 130 15.37 15.18 4.16
C ALA A 130 15.45 16.68 3.80
N ARG A 131 16.63 17.21 3.52
CA ARG A 131 16.78 18.58 2.99
C ARG A 131 16.30 18.59 1.53
N HIS A 132 15.58 19.64 1.15
CA HIS A 132 15.19 19.86 -0.24
C HIS A 132 16.44 19.78 -1.13
N ALA A 133 16.45 18.86 -2.09
CA ALA A 133 17.31 18.89 -3.26
C ALA A 133 16.56 19.65 -4.37
#